data_AF-A0A1M4EGE8-F1
#
_entry.id   AF-A0A1M4EGE8-F1
#
_cell.length_a   1.000
_cell.length_b   1.000
_cell.length_c   1.000
_cell.angle_alpha   90.00
_cell.angle_beta   90.00
_cell.angle_gamma   90.00
#
_symmetry.space_group_name_H-M   'P 1'
#
loop_
_entity.id
_entity.type
_entity.pdbx_description
1 polymer ?
#
loop_
_entity_poly.entity_id
_entity_poly.type
_entity_poly.pdbx_seq_one_letter_code
_entity_poly.pdbx_strand_id
1 'polypeptide(L)'
;MRRRVLAFSGVLALAGALVAAVVAVRDGGERRFLGSAAEIEVYARGVAEGDRLGPRSVGGMEFEEIRRERGVVVFQQGEREHSPYGYAWSPHGDPARLLADVEWSADHLDHRFEHLQGAFYSWRGSR
;
A
#
# COMPACT_ATOMS: atom_id res chain seq x y z
N MET A 1 -33.04 5.39 -38.39
CA MET A 1 -32.50 4.66 -37.22
C MET A 1 -31.04 5.08 -36.97
N ARG A 2 -30.79 6.08 -36.11
CA ARG A 2 -29.43 6.51 -35.69
C ARG A 2 -29.47 6.86 -34.20
N ARG A 3 -29.48 5.86 -33.33
CA ARG A 3 -29.51 6.04 -31.86
C ARG A 3 -28.94 4.82 -31.13
N ARG A 4 -27.75 4.32 -31.50
CA ARG A 4 -27.07 3.23 -30.74
C ARG A 4 -25.54 3.30 -30.64
N VAL A 5 -24.86 4.24 -31.31
CA VAL A 5 -23.37 4.30 -31.31
C VAL A 5 -22.80 5.17 -30.19
N LEU A 6 -23.57 6.11 -29.63
CA LEU A 6 -23.08 7.07 -28.63
C LEU A 6 -22.92 6.49 -27.20
N ALA A 7 -23.52 5.34 -26.91
CA ALA A 7 -23.45 4.76 -25.57
C ALA A 7 -22.12 4.04 -25.27
N PHE A 8 -21.48 3.44 -26.28
CA PHE A 8 -20.26 2.65 -26.09
C PHE A 8 -19.01 3.52 -25.90
N SER A 9 -18.95 4.68 -26.56
CA SER A 9 -17.80 5.61 -26.44
C SER A 9 -17.76 6.32 -25.08
N GLY A 10 -18.92 6.61 -24.48
CA GLY A 10 -19.00 7.25 -23.17
C GLY A 10 -18.51 6.34 -22.03
N VAL A 11 -18.82 5.04 -22.10
CA VAL A 11 -18.37 4.06 -21.10
C VAL A 11 -16.86 3.81 -21.19
N LEU A 12 -16.30 3.73 -22.39
CA LEU A 12 -14.85 3.59 -22.59
C LEU A 12 -14.06 4.82 -22.14
N ALA A 13 -14.58 6.03 -22.39
CA ALA A 13 -13.96 7.26 -21.92
C ALA A 13 -14.00 7.39 -20.39
N LEU A 14 -15.12 7.00 -19.76
CA LEU A 14 -15.23 7.00 -18.30
C LEU A 14 -14.29 5.97 -17.67
N ALA A 15 -14.23 4.75 -18.21
CA ALA A 15 -13.34 3.70 -17.74
C ALA A 15 -11.87 4.12 -17.90
N GLY A 16 -11.50 4.72 -19.03
CA GLY A 16 -10.16 5.24 -19.27
C GLY A 16 -9.77 6.36 -18.30
N ALA A 17 -10.69 7.30 -18.02
CA ALA A 17 -10.46 8.38 -17.06
C ALA A 17 -10.31 7.85 -15.63
N LEU A 18 -11.09 6.83 -15.25
CA LEU A 18 -10.99 6.19 -13.94
C LEU A 18 -9.65 5.47 -13.76
N VAL A 19 -9.19 4.72 -14.78
CA VAL A 19 -7.87 4.07 -14.77
C VAL A 19 -6.75 5.12 -14.69
N ALA A 20 -6.82 6.18 -15.48
CA ALA A 20 -5.82 7.25 -15.46
C ALA A 20 -5.77 7.97 -14.10
N ALA A 21 -6.93 8.22 -13.47
CA ALA A 21 -7.00 8.80 -12.13
C ALA A 21 -6.37 7.89 -11.07
N VAL A 22 -6.65 6.59 -11.11
CA VAL A 22 -6.05 5.60 -10.19
C VAL A 22 -4.54 5.51 -10.36
N VAL A 23 -4.05 5.49 -11.61
CA VAL A 23 -2.60 5.47 -11.91
C VAL A 23 -1.94 6.77 -11.43
N ALA A 24 -2.53 7.93 -11.70
CA ALA A 24 -1.97 9.22 -11.27
C ALA A 24 -1.93 9.38 -9.74
N VAL A 25 -2.95 8.87 -9.03
CA VAL A 25 -2.97 8.84 -7.56
C VAL A 25 -1.89 7.90 -7.03
N ARG A 26 -1.67 6.74 -7.67
CA ARG A 26 -0.61 5.79 -7.30
C ARG A 26 0.79 6.39 -7.51
N ASP A 27 1.06 6.94 -8.69
CA ASP A 27 2.35 7.59 -9.00
C ASP A 27 2.63 8.78 -8.08
N GLY A 28 1.59 9.54 -7.73
CA GLY A 28 1.68 10.64 -6.76
C GLY A 28 1.99 10.14 -5.35
N GLY A 29 1.39 9.02 -4.93
CA GLY A 29 1.64 8.36 -3.65
C GLY A 29 3.05 7.83 -3.53
N GLU A 30 3.52 7.08 -4.53
CA GLU A 30 4.88 6.51 -4.53
C GLU A 30 5.95 7.62 -4.56
N ARG A 31 5.77 8.67 -5.37
CA ARG A 31 6.69 9.83 -5.34
C ARG A 31 6.72 10.54 -3.99
N ARG A 32 5.56 10.73 -3.36
CA ARG A 32 5.49 11.32 -2.02
C ARG A 32 6.21 10.45 -1.01
N PHE A 33 6.02 9.13 -1.09
CA PHE A 33 6.71 8.17 -0.24
C PHE A 33 8.24 8.25 -0.42
N LEU A 34 8.73 8.26 -1.66
CA LEU A 34 10.17 8.35 -1.93
C LEU A 34 10.77 9.65 -1.36
N GLY A 35 10.02 10.76 -1.41
CA GLY A 35 10.41 12.03 -0.79
C GLY A 35 10.48 11.98 0.74
N SER A 36 9.73 11.08 1.37
CA SER A 36 9.62 10.94 2.83
C SER A 36 10.31 9.70 3.41
N ALA A 37 10.95 8.89 2.56
CA ALA A 37 11.44 7.56 2.91
C ALA A 37 12.43 7.57 4.09
N ALA A 38 13.29 8.58 4.18
CA ALA A 38 14.25 8.70 5.28
C ALA A 38 13.56 8.89 6.63
N GLU A 39 12.54 9.75 6.70
CA GLU A 39 11.77 9.97 7.92
C GLU A 39 10.97 8.72 8.31
N ILE A 40 10.36 8.07 7.32
CA ILE A 40 9.63 6.81 7.53
C ILE A 40 10.57 5.70 7.99
N GLU A 41 11.81 5.65 7.51
CA GLU A 41 12.80 4.66 7.95
C GLU A 41 13.23 4.88 9.38
N VAL A 42 13.52 6.13 9.77
CA VAL A 42 13.84 6.48 11.17
C VAL A 42 12.70 6.06 12.08
N TYR A 43 11.46 6.30 11.67
CA TYR A 43 10.29 5.84 12.39
C TYR A 43 10.23 4.31 12.48
N ALA A 44 10.38 3.61 11.36
CA ALA A 44 10.33 2.15 11.29
C ALA A 44 11.34 1.48 12.22
N ARG A 45 12.56 2.03 12.30
CA ARG A 45 13.60 1.54 13.22
C ARG A 45 13.20 1.63 14.70
N GLY A 46 12.35 2.58 15.05
CA GLY A 46 11.86 2.81 16.41
C GLY A 46 10.64 1.97 16.81
N VAL A 47 9.96 1.33 15.85
CA VAL A 47 8.80 0.46 16.14
C VAL A 47 9.31 -0.85 16.76
N ALA A 48 8.80 -1.23 17.94
CA ALA A 48 9.20 -2.46 18.61
C ALA A 48 8.52 -3.68 17.98
N GLU A 49 9.14 -4.85 18.10
CA GLU A 49 8.57 -6.10 17.60
C GLU A 49 7.23 -6.41 18.30
N GLY A 50 6.19 -6.73 17.54
CA GLY A 50 4.83 -6.95 18.05
C GLY A 50 4.01 -5.67 18.27
N ASP A 51 4.58 -4.48 18.06
CA ASP A 51 3.83 -3.23 18.15
C ASP A 51 2.74 -3.18 17.08
N ARG A 52 1.57 -2.70 17.48
CA ARG A 52 0.44 -2.38 16.61
C ARG A 52 -0.10 -1.01 16.99
N LEU A 53 0.27 -0.03 16.18
CA LEU A 53 -0.03 1.39 16.41
C LEU A 53 -1.21 1.77 15.52
N GLY A 54 -2.20 2.44 16.12
CA GLY A 54 -3.37 2.95 15.38
C GLY A 54 -3.05 4.15 14.48
N PRO A 55 -4.08 4.85 13.98
CA PRO A 55 -3.92 5.86 12.94
C PRO A 55 -2.95 6.98 13.30
N ARG A 56 -2.07 7.35 12.36
CA ARG A 56 -1.08 8.43 12.53
C ARG A 56 -0.39 8.86 11.24
N SER A 57 0.18 10.06 11.31
CA SER A 57 1.01 10.65 10.27
C SER A 57 2.50 10.35 10.50
N VAL A 58 3.21 9.90 9.46
CA VAL A 58 4.66 9.74 9.44
C VAL A 58 5.19 10.23 8.10
N GLY A 59 6.21 11.10 8.10
CA GLY A 59 6.76 11.64 6.84
C GLY A 59 5.74 12.42 6.00
N GLY A 60 4.74 13.03 6.63
CA GLY A 60 3.65 13.72 5.93
C GLY A 60 2.68 12.78 5.19
N MET A 61 2.67 11.49 5.55
CA MET A 61 1.75 10.48 5.04
C MET A 61 0.89 9.93 6.17
N GLU A 62 -0.42 9.81 5.92
CA GLU A 62 -1.36 9.21 6.86
C GLU A 62 -1.39 7.69 6.71
N PHE A 63 -1.36 7.00 7.85
CA PHE A 63 -1.46 5.56 7.95
C PHE A 63 -2.56 5.20 8.93
N GLU A 64 -3.36 4.19 8.58
CA GLU A 64 -4.44 3.66 9.42
C GLU A 64 -3.89 2.74 10.52
N GLU A 65 -2.81 2.03 10.21
CA GLU A 65 -2.13 1.15 11.14
C GLU A 65 -0.64 1.10 10.79
N ILE A 66 0.21 1.11 11.80
CA ILE A 66 1.63 0.78 11.66
C ILE A 66 1.91 -0.38 12.60
N ARG A 67 2.43 -1.48 12.07
CA ARG A 67 2.75 -2.66 12.87
C ARG A 67 4.10 -3.26 12.52
N ARG A 68 4.73 -3.91 13.48
CA ARG A 68 5.96 -4.66 13.24
C ARG A 68 5.77 -6.13 13.56
N GLU A 69 6.06 -6.96 12.58
CA GLU A 69 5.96 -8.41 12.69
C GLU A 69 7.13 -9.07 11.96
N ARG A 70 7.79 -10.02 12.62
CA ARG A 70 8.98 -10.74 12.15
C ARG A 70 10.05 -9.80 11.58
N GLY A 71 10.27 -8.65 12.24
CA GLY A 71 11.24 -7.66 11.82
C GLY A 71 10.83 -6.80 10.61
N VAL A 72 9.61 -6.97 10.08
CA VAL A 72 9.06 -6.15 8.99
C VAL A 72 8.06 -5.14 9.57
N VAL A 73 8.24 -3.87 9.25
CA VAL A 73 7.29 -2.81 9.63
C VAL A 73 6.35 -2.53 8.46
N VAL A 74 5.05 -2.76 8.66
CA VAL A 74 4.00 -2.50 7.68
C VAL A 74 3.31 -1.19 8.03
N PHE A 75 3.26 -0.29 7.05
CA PHE A 75 2.56 0.98 7.08
C PHE A 75 1.30 0.84 6.22
N GLN A 76 0.15 0.62 6.86
CA GLN A 76 -1.12 0.39 6.18
C GLN A 76 -1.83 1.70 5.86
N GLN A 77 -2.37 1.76 4.65
CA GLN A 77 -3.30 2.75 4.13
C GLN A 77 -4.53 2.05 3.57
N GLY A 78 -5.64 2.78 3.52
CA GLY A 78 -6.91 2.24 3.07
C GLY A 78 -7.58 1.36 4.14
N GLU A 79 -8.87 1.14 3.95
CA GLU A 79 -9.68 0.38 4.89
C GLU A 79 -9.29 -1.09 4.89
N ARG A 80 -9.22 -1.66 6.09
CA ARG A 80 -8.89 -3.06 6.29
C ARG A 80 -9.86 -4.01 5.60
N GLU A 81 -11.07 -3.58 5.22
CA GLU A 81 -12.06 -4.45 4.58
C GLU A 81 -12.05 -4.35 3.04
N HIS A 82 -11.35 -3.35 2.48
CA HIS A 82 -11.45 -2.96 1.07
C HIS A 82 -10.08 -2.96 0.37
N SER A 83 -9.35 -4.08 0.45
CA SER A 83 -8.01 -4.26 -0.16
C SER A 83 -6.98 -3.25 0.40
N PRO A 84 -6.48 -3.46 1.63
CA PRO A 84 -5.51 -2.56 2.24
C PRO A 84 -4.24 -2.48 1.39
N TYR A 85 -3.60 -1.33 1.40
CA TYR A 85 -2.35 -1.11 0.69
C TYR A 85 -1.38 -0.30 1.53
N GLY A 86 -0.19 -0.02 1.04
CA GLY A 86 0.75 0.87 1.70
C GLY A 86 2.17 0.43 1.45
N TYR A 87 2.98 0.37 2.50
CA TYR A 87 4.42 0.16 2.39
C TYR A 87 4.92 -0.80 3.46
N ALA A 88 5.99 -1.51 3.15
CA ALA A 88 6.70 -2.35 4.10
C ALA A 88 8.17 -1.95 4.15
N TRP A 89 8.70 -1.81 5.36
CA TRP A 89 10.13 -1.67 5.62
C TRP A 89 10.66 -2.99 6.16
N SER A 90 11.58 -3.60 5.42
CA SER A 90 12.18 -4.89 5.77
C SER A 90 13.69 -4.85 5.55
N PRO A 91 14.48 -4.59 6.60
CA PRO A 91 15.94 -4.50 6.48
C PRO A 91 16.61 -5.88 6.35
N HIS A 92 15.89 -6.96 6.63
CA HIS A 92 16.44 -8.32 6.72
C HIS A 92 16.14 -9.22 5.51
N GLY A 93 15.31 -8.77 4.57
CA GLY A 93 15.02 -9.54 3.35
C GLY A 93 13.66 -9.22 2.73
N ASP A 94 13.22 -10.11 1.85
CA ASP A 94 11.92 -10.02 1.18
C ASP A 94 10.75 -10.20 2.19
N PRO A 95 9.86 -9.19 2.36
CA PRO A 95 8.69 -9.28 3.23
C PRO A 95 7.81 -10.48 2.95
N ALA A 96 7.65 -10.88 1.67
CA ALA A 96 6.76 -11.98 1.28
C ALA A 96 7.20 -13.31 1.91
N ARG A 97 8.52 -13.51 2.07
CA ARG A 97 9.08 -14.71 2.70
C ARG A 97 9.01 -14.64 4.21
N LEU A 98 9.33 -13.48 4.79
CA LEU A 98 9.36 -13.30 6.24
C LEU A 98 7.96 -13.43 6.85
N LEU A 99 6.95 -12.98 6.12
CA LEU A 99 5.56 -12.89 6.59
C LEU A 99 4.66 -14.00 6.05
N ALA A 100 5.23 -15.06 5.45
CA ALA A 100 4.47 -16.14 4.82
C ALA A 100 3.51 -16.88 5.78
N ASP A 101 3.89 -17.02 7.06
CA ASP A 101 3.05 -17.68 8.08
C ASP A 101 2.46 -16.70 9.10
N VAL A 102 2.44 -15.41 8.76
CA VAL A 102 1.76 -14.40 9.58
C VAL A 102 0.32 -14.31 9.14
N GLU A 103 -0.62 -14.35 10.09
CA GLU A 103 -2.03 -14.11 9.81
C GLU A 103 -2.30 -12.60 9.74
N TRP A 104 -2.58 -12.09 8.54
CA TRP A 104 -2.72 -10.65 8.29
C TRP A 104 -4.13 -10.11 8.64
N SER A 105 -5.14 -10.87 8.25
CA SER A 105 -6.54 -10.81 8.71
C SER A 105 -7.27 -12.06 8.18
N ALA A 106 -8.43 -12.38 8.75
CA ALA A 106 -9.30 -13.46 8.25
C ALA A 106 -9.83 -13.24 6.81
N ASP A 107 -9.65 -12.03 6.26
CA ASP A 107 -10.35 -11.54 5.07
C ASP A 107 -9.45 -11.31 3.85
N HIS A 108 -8.12 -11.31 3.97
CA HIS A 108 -7.22 -11.09 2.82
C HIS A 108 -6.43 -12.34 2.52
N LEU A 109 -6.62 -12.88 1.31
CA LEU A 109 -6.05 -14.15 0.92
C LEU A 109 -4.66 -13.99 0.31
N ASP A 110 -4.38 -12.84 -0.32
CA ASP A 110 -3.10 -12.61 -1.01
C ASP A 110 -2.47 -11.27 -0.64
N HIS A 111 -1.17 -11.30 -0.36
CA HIS A 111 -0.34 -10.11 -0.13
C HIS A 111 0.77 -10.03 -1.16
N ARG A 112 0.82 -8.91 -1.88
CA ARG A 112 1.88 -8.62 -2.85
C ARG A 112 2.82 -7.54 -2.31
N PHE A 113 4.11 -7.76 -2.51
CA PHE A 113 5.17 -6.78 -2.23
C PHE A 113 5.95 -6.49 -3.50
N GLU A 114 6.17 -5.22 -3.81
CA GLU A 114 7.01 -4.78 -4.94
C GLU A 114 8.13 -3.90 -4.37
N HIS A 115 9.39 -4.25 -4.63
CA HIS A 115 10.54 -3.47 -4.13
C HIS A 115 10.51 -2.04 -4.68
N LEU A 116 10.77 -1.06 -3.81
CA LEU A 116 10.85 0.36 -4.19
C LEU A 116 12.30 0.84 -4.14
N GLN A 117 12.83 1.06 -2.94
CA GLN A 117 14.20 1.52 -2.72
C GLN A 117 14.70 1.10 -1.35
N GLY A 118 16.00 0.80 -1.24
CA GLY A 118 16.59 0.37 0.02
C GLY A 118 15.84 -0.81 0.63
N ALA A 119 15.43 -0.68 1.89
CA ALA A 119 14.65 -1.68 2.62
C ALA A 119 13.12 -1.55 2.41
N PHE A 120 12.66 -0.68 1.51
CA PHE A 120 11.24 -0.41 1.31
C PHE A 120 10.64 -1.16 0.12
N TYR A 121 9.40 -1.58 0.33
CA TYR A 121 8.52 -2.24 -0.62
C TYR A 121 7.16 -1.55 -0.61
N SER A 122 6.51 -1.44 -1.75
CA SER A 122 5.06 -1.21 -1.77
C SER A 122 4.37 -2.51 -1.38
N TRP A 123 3.20 -2.39 -0.74
CA TRP A 123 2.42 -3.52 -0.27
C TRP A 123 0.96 -3.34 -0.69
N ARG A 124 0.33 -4.45 -1.08
CA ARG A 124 -1.11 -4.51 -1.35
C ARG A 124 -1.66 -5.86 -0.90
N GLY A 125 -2.71 -5.82 -0.09
CA GLY A 125 -3.58 -6.95 0.18
C GLY A 125 -4.72 -7.02 -0.83
N SER A 126 -5.03 -8.22 -1.29
CA SER A 126 -6.25 -8.52 -2.03
C SER A 126 -7.07 -9.57 -1.29
N ARG A 127 -8.39 -9.44 -1.43
CA ARG A 127 -9.35 -10.49 -1.12
C ARG A 127 -9.26 -11.62 -2.13
#